data_AF-A0A9E5K2W0-F1
#
_entry.id   AF-A0A9E5K2W0-F1
#
_cell.length_a   1.000
_cell.length_b   1.000
_cell.length_c   1.000
_cell.angle_alpha   90.00
_cell.angle_beta   90.00
_cell.angle_gamma   90.00
#
_symmetry.space_group_name_H-M   'P 1'
#
loop_
_entity.id
_entity.type
_entity.pdbx_description
1 polymer ?
#
loop_
_entity_poly.entity_id
_entity_poly.type
_entity_poly.pdbx_seq_one_letter_code
_entity_poly.pdbx_strand_id
1 'polypeptide(L)'
;MKEYILVTVCSKKEESGNNFSQRLSLFWTQMLRQNPEEFEKVYAECTEFENHVGILGRKYAILPELADLLKTKLLNDGFDVLDIETEDFYSPYEITAPDWMQIEH
;
A
#
# COMPACT_ATOMS: atom_id res chain seq x y z
N MET A 1 7.02 1.11 -20.50
CA MET A 1 7.45 1.25 -19.08
C MET A 1 6.24 0.92 -18.24
N LYS A 2 6.38 0.24 -17.09
CA LYS A 2 5.24 0.05 -16.18
C LYS A 2 5.00 1.38 -15.47
N GLU A 3 3.75 1.79 -15.41
CA GLU A 3 3.29 2.98 -14.71
C GLU A 3 2.47 2.52 -13.50
N TYR A 4 2.68 3.20 -12.38
CA TYR A 4 2.09 2.85 -11.10
C TYR A 4 1.16 3.97 -10.64
N ILE A 5 0.16 3.60 -9.87
CA ILE A 5 -0.68 4.53 -9.13
C ILE A 5 -0.37 4.38 -7.64
N LEU A 6 -0.72 5.39 -6.85
CA LEU A 6 -0.45 5.40 -5.42
C LEU A 6 -1.72 5.12 -4.63
N VAL A 7 -1.59 4.31 -3.58
CA VAL A 7 -2.65 4.07 -2.60
C VAL A 7 -2.12 4.31 -1.20
N THR A 8 -2.88 5.05 -0.40
CA THR A 8 -2.56 5.27 1.02
C THR A 8 -3.47 4.44 1.91
N VAL A 9 -2.92 3.38 2.49
CA VAL A 9 -3.60 2.52 3.46
C VAL A 9 -3.49 3.14 4.84
N CYS A 10 -4.59 3.21 5.56
CA CYS A 10 -4.68 3.92 6.82
C CYS A 10 -4.89 2.99 8.01
N SER A 11 -4.30 3.40 9.13
CA SER A 11 -4.52 2.81 10.44
C SER A 11 -5.92 3.15 10.95
N LYS A 12 -6.33 2.48 12.01
CA LYS A 12 -7.45 2.96 12.82
C LYS A 12 -7.03 4.23 13.57
N LYS A 13 -8.01 5.03 13.98
CA LYS A 13 -7.78 6.17 14.86
C LYS A 13 -7.10 5.71 16.16
N GLU A 14 -6.07 6.44 16.59
CA GLU A 14 -5.29 6.16 17.81
C GLU A 14 -4.55 4.81 17.81
N GLU A 15 -4.45 4.14 16.67
CA GLU A 15 -3.66 2.92 16.52
C GLU A 15 -2.16 3.25 16.58
N SER A 16 -1.41 2.47 17.36
CA SER A 16 0.05 2.62 17.42
C SER A 16 0.70 2.17 16.12
N GLY A 17 1.82 2.78 15.76
CA GLY A 17 2.59 2.39 14.56
C GLY A 17 3.00 0.93 14.55
N ASN A 18 3.32 0.34 15.72
CA ASN A 18 3.66 -1.07 15.83
C ASN A 18 2.47 -1.99 15.50
N ASN A 19 1.28 -1.68 16.03
CA ASN A 19 0.08 -2.47 15.76
C ASN A 19 -0.33 -2.36 14.28
N PHE A 20 -0.28 -1.14 13.74
CA PHE A 20 -0.58 -0.90 12.34
C PHE A 20 0.39 -1.65 11.42
N SER A 21 1.69 -1.57 11.69
CA SER A 21 2.72 -2.31 10.95
C SER A 21 2.50 -3.81 10.99
N GLN A 22 2.17 -4.39 12.16
CA GLN A 22 1.90 -5.82 12.29
C GLN A 22 0.70 -6.27 11.46
N ARG A 23 -0.37 -5.46 11.43
CA ARG A 23 -1.54 -5.74 10.61
C ARG A 23 -1.22 -5.69 9.11
N LEU A 24 -0.48 -4.68 8.67
CA LEU A 24 -0.02 -4.60 7.27
C LEU A 24 0.82 -5.82 6.90
N SER A 25 1.77 -6.23 7.75
CA SER A 25 2.59 -7.43 7.50
C SER A 25 1.74 -8.70 7.40
N LEU A 26 0.72 -8.85 8.25
CA LEU A 26 -0.20 -9.99 8.18
C LEU A 26 -1.01 -9.98 6.88
N PHE A 27 -1.59 -8.83 6.52
CA PHE A 27 -2.35 -8.63 5.29
C PHE A 27 -1.53 -9.01 4.05
N TRP A 28 -0.31 -8.45 3.93
CA TRP A 28 0.56 -8.71 2.80
C TRP A 28 1.05 -10.16 2.75
N THR A 29 1.33 -10.77 3.91
CA THR A 29 1.67 -12.21 3.97
C THR A 29 0.51 -13.08 3.47
N GLN A 30 -0.73 -12.72 3.78
CA GLN A 30 -1.91 -13.42 3.28
C GLN A 30 -2.10 -13.21 1.78
N MET A 31 -1.95 -11.98 1.29
CA MET A 31 -1.96 -11.66 -0.14
C MET A 31 -0.93 -12.46 -0.92
N LEU A 32 0.33 -12.48 -0.48
CA LEU A 32 1.41 -13.26 -1.09
C LEU A 32 1.07 -14.75 -1.19
N ARG A 33 0.45 -15.32 -0.14
CA ARG A 33 0.15 -16.77 -0.09
C ARG A 33 -1.11 -17.15 -0.87
N GLN A 34 -2.12 -16.31 -0.89
CA GLN A 34 -3.45 -16.63 -1.43
C GLN A 34 -3.67 -16.06 -2.83
N ASN A 35 -3.01 -14.94 -3.14
CA ASN A 35 -3.15 -14.20 -4.39
C ASN A 35 -1.76 -13.71 -4.87
N PRO A 36 -0.80 -14.61 -5.11
CA PRO A 36 0.59 -14.23 -5.47
C PRO A 36 0.65 -13.34 -6.71
N GLU A 37 -0.15 -13.62 -7.75
CA GLU A 37 -0.21 -12.81 -8.99
C GLU A 37 -0.68 -11.37 -8.71
N GLU A 38 -1.51 -11.16 -7.70
CA GLU A 38 -1.97 -9.84 -7.29
C GLU A 38 -0.95 -9.14 -6.40
N PHE A 39 -0.22 -9.91 -5.59
CA PHE A 39 0.88 -9.39 -4.78
C PHE A 39 2.03 -8.87 -5.67
N GLU A 40 2.36 -9.54 -6.76
CA GLU A 40 3.37 -9.11 -7.76
C GLU A 40 3.09 -7.74 -8.38
N LYS A 41 1.84 -7.27 -8.30
CA LYS A 41 1.43 -5.95 -8.82
C LYS A 41 1.72 -4.81 -7.84
N VAL A 42 2.15 -5.10 -6.61
CA VAL A 42 2.63 -4.10 -5.65
C VAL A 42 4.12 -3.91 -5.85
N TYR A 43 4.52 -2.71 -6.28
CA TYR A 43 5.91 -2.46 -6.67
C TYR A 43 6.79 -2.01 -5.52
N ALA A 44 6.28 -1.09 -4.69
CA ALA A 44 7.05 -0.48 -3.61
C ALA A 44 6.12 0.02 -2.51
N GLU A 45 6.69 0.21 -1.33
CA GLU A 45 6.05 0.92 -0.23
C GLU A 45 6.93 2.07 0.27
N CYS A 46 6.33 3.15 0.76
CA CYS A 46 7.09 4.20 1.43
C CYS A 46 7.75 3.64 2.69
N THR A 47 8.96 4.11 3.02
CA THR A 47 9.73 3.62 4.18
C THR A 47 9.17 4.11 5.52
N GLU A 48 8.52 5.27 5.53
CA GLU A 48 7.92 5.87 6.72
C GLU A 48 6.39 5.87 6.68
N PHE A 49 5.77 5.97 7.87
CA PHE A 49 4.34 6.26 7.98
C PHE A 49 4.11 7.76 7.92
N GLU A 50 3.14 8.19 7.11
CA GLU A 50 2.67 9.58 7.09
C GLU A 50 1.58 9.77 8.16
N ASN A 51 1.50 10.94 8.80
CA ASN A 51 0.47 11.22 9.80
C ASN A 51 -0.61 12.14 9.20
N HIS A 52 -1.82 11.62 9.05
CA HIS A 52 -3.00 12.31 8.56
C HIS A 52 -3.96 12.59 9.72
N VAL A 53 -3.70 13.67 10.47
CA VAL A 53 -4.58 14.13 11.57
C VAL A 53 -4.84 13.04 12.63
N GLY A 54 -3.78 12.36 13.07
CA GLY A 54 -3.84 11.31 14.09
C GLY A 54 -4.19 9.91 13.55
N ILE A 55 -4.18 9.75 12.22
CA ILE A 55 -4.28 8.48 11.51
C ILE A 55 -2.94 8.23 10.80
N LEU A 56 -2.35 7.05 10.97
CA LEU A 56 -1.11 6.70 10.28
C LEU A 56 -1.45 6.16 8.89
N GLY A 57 -0.72 6.62 7.87
CA GLY A 57 -0.83 6.17 6.49
C GLY A 57 0.45 5.47 6.03
N ARG A 58 0.33 4.37 5.29
CA ARG A 58 1.42 3.77 4.50
C ARG A 58 1.04 3.83 3.04
N LYS A 59 1.92 4.43 2.25
CA LYS A 59 1.72 4.58 0.81
C LYS A 59 2.36 3.42 0.06
N TYR A 60 1.66 2.92 -0.95
CA TYR A 60 2.11 1.85 -1.83
C TYR A 60 2.00 2.29 -3.28
N ALA A 61 2.99 1.90 -4.08
CA ALA A 61 2.92 1.97 -5.54
C ALA A 61 2.42 0.65 -6.08
N ILE A 62 1.31 0.68 -6.83
CA ILE A 62 0.65 -0.52 -7.37
C ILE A 62 0.38 -0.36 -8.86
N LEU A 63 0.27 -1.48 -9.58
CA LEU A 63 -0.27 -1.43 -10.93
C LEU A 63 -1.76 -1.08 -10.90
N PRO A 64 -2.26 -0.30 -11.88
CA PRO A 64 -3.65 0.18 -11.88
C PRO A 64 -4.71 -0.92 -11.80
N GLU A 65 -4.43 -2.06 -12.43
CA GLU A 65 -5.32 -3.24 -12.44
C GLU A 65 -5.54 -3.87 -11.05
N LEU A 66 -4.69 -3.56 -10.06
CA LEU A 66 -4.85 -4.03 -8.68
C LEU A 66 -5.80 -3.15 -7.85
N ALA A 67 -6.08 -1.91 -8.28
CA ALA A 67 -6.71 -0.87 -7.46
C ALA A 67 -8.01 -1.31 -6.77
N ASP A 68 -9.00 -1.75 -7.56
CA ASP A 68 -10.34 -2.08 -7.07
C ASP A 68 -10.33 -3.33 -6.17
N LEU A 69 -9.55 -4.34 -6.56
CA LEU A 69 -9.40 -5.57 -5.79
C LEU A 69 -8.74 -5.28 -4.43
N LEU A 70 -7.64 -4.52 -4.44
CA LEU A 70 -6.91 -4.17 -3.24
C LEU A 70 -7.77 -3.33 -2.30
N LYS A 71 -8.48 -2.32 -2.82
CA LYS A 71 -9.42 -1.51 -2.03
C LYS A 71 -10.45 -2.39 -1.33
N THR A 72 -11.06 -3.32 -2.07
CA THR A 72 -12.07 -4.24 -1.53
C THR A 72 -11.48 -5.14 -0.43
N LYS A 73 -10.30 -5.72 -0.67
CA LYS A 73 -9.63 -6.58 0.31
C LYS A 73 -9.22 -5.84 1.58
N LEU A 74 -8.64 -4.65 1.44
CA LEU A 74 -8.24 -3.81 2.57
C LEU A 74 -9.44 -3.44 3.45
N LEU A 75 -10.56 -3.02 2.84
CA LEU A 75 -11.79 -2.69 3.58
C LEU A 75 -12.36 -3.91 4.31
N ASN A 76 -12.35 -5.08 3.68
CA ASN A 76 -12.79 -6.34 4.31
C ASN A 76 -11.92 -6.75 5.50
N ASP A 77 -10.62 -6.47 5.44
CA ASP A 77 -9.66 -6.73 6.52
C ASP A 77 -9.60 -5.59 7.56
N GLY A 78 -10.52 -4.62 7.45
CA GLY A 78 -10.73 -3.56 8.43
C GLY A 78 -9.67 -2.45 8.39
N PHE A 79 -9.04 -2.24 7.25
CA PHE A 79 -8.26 -1.04 6.96
C PHE A 79 -9.14 0.05 6.34
N ASP A 80 -8.73 1.29 6.53
CA ASP A 80 -9.27 2.43 5.77
C ASP A 80 -8.30 2.78 4.63
N VAL A 81 -8.80 3.47 3.61
CA VAL A 81 -8.00 3.96 2.46
C VAL A 81 -8.39 5.42 2.22
N LEU A 82 -7.42 6.34 2.21
CA LEU A 82 -7.70 7.77 2.05
C LEU A 82 -8.19 8.09 0.64
N ASP A 83 -7.46 7.64 -0.37
CA ASP A 83 -7.95 7.42 -1.73
C ASP A 83 -6.90 6.62 -2.52
N ILE A 84 -7.28 6.19 -3.72
CA ILE A 84 -6.34 5.67 -4.71
C ILE A 84 -6.19 6.75 -5.78
N GLU A 85 -4.96 7.21 -6.01
CA GLU A 85 -4.63 8.24 -7.02
C GLU A 85 -4.68 7.63 -8.42
N THR A 86 -5.88 7.41 -8.97
CA THR A 86 -6.07 6.73 -10.27
C THR A 86 -5.86 7.63 -11.49
N GLU A 87 -5.74 8.94 -11.28
CA GLU A 87 -5.54 9.93 -12.35
C GLU A 87 -4.05 10.26 -12.59
N ASP A 88 -3.18 9.95 -11.62
CA ASP A 88 -1.75 10.24 -11.66
C ASP A 88 -0.93 8.94 -11.78
N PHE A 89 -0.03 8.92 -12.76
CA PHE A 89 0.81 7.78 -13.07
C PHE A 89 2.28 8.08 -12.79
N TYR A 90 2.91 7.19 -12.05
CA TYR A 90 4.27 7.33 -11.55
C TYR A 90 5.18 6.27 -12.17
N SER A 91 6.37 6.70 -12.56
CA SER A 91 7.42 5.84 -13.10
C SER A 91 8.30 5.25 -11.98
N PRO A 92 9.04 4.15 -12.25
CA PRO A 92 10.07 3.66 -11.32
C PRO A 92 11.12 4.69 -10.91
N TYR A 93 11.35 5.73 -11.72
CA TYR A 93 12.32 6.78 -11.40
C TYR A 93 11.81 7.73 -10.31
N GLU A 94 10.49 7.85 -10.17
CA GLU A 94 9.84 8.65 -9.12
C GLU A 94 9.65 7.84 -7.83
N ILE A 95 9.58 6.51 -7.95
CA ILE A 95 9.37 5.57 -6.85
C ILE A 95 10.71 4.92 -6.48
N THR A 96 11.63 5.75 -5.96
CA THR A 96 13.02 5.35 -5.69
C THR A 96 13.46 5.62 -4.25
N ALA A 97 14.57 5.01 -3.86
CA ALA A 97 15.16 5.18 -2.54
C ALA A 97 15.64 6.64 -2.32
N PRO A 98 15.67 7.14 -1.07
CA PRO A 98 15.45 6.42 0.19
C PRO A 98 13.99 6.36 0.65
N ASP A 99 13.10 7.10 -0.01
CA ASP A 99 11.72 7.27 0.44
C ASP A 99 10.85 6.03 0.17
N TRP A 100 11.29 5.20 -0.79
CA TRP A 100 10.62 3.97 -1.20
C TRP A 100 11.50 2.74 -0.98
N MET A 101 10.87 1.67 -0.50
CA MET A 101 11.40 0.32 -0.49
C MET A 101 10.70 -0.49 -1.58
N GLN A 102 11.46 -0.94 -2.59
CA GLN A 102 10.93 -1.84 -3.62
C GLN A 102 10.62 -3.20 -2.99
N ILE A 103 9.44 -3.74 -3.30
CA ILE A 103 9.03 -5.05 -2.83
C ILE A 103 9.65 -6.09 -3.75
N GLU A 104 10.43 -7.01 -3.16
CA GLU A 104 10.97 -8.16 -3.86
C GLU A 104 9.87 -9.23 -4.01
N HIS A 105 9.77 -9.78 -5.23
CA HIS A 105 8.83 -10.85 -5.60
C HIS A 105 9.58 -12.11 -6.01
#